data_AF-F0RXV5-F1
#
_entry.id   AF-F0RXV5-F1
#
_cell.length_a   1.000
_cell.length_b   1.000
_cell.length_c   1.000
_cell.angle_alpha   90.00
_cell.angle_beta   90.00
_cell.angle_gamma   90.00
#
_symmetry.space_group_name_H-M   'P 1'
#
loop_
_entity.id
_entity.type
_entity.pdbx_description
1 polymer ?
#
loop_
_entity_poly.entity_id
_entity_poly.type
_entity_poly.pdbx_seq_one_letter_code
_entity_poly.pdbx_strand_id
1 'polypeptide(L)'
;MELAETKRNLIWLIQLVLIALLSTYIYSSFFVLPYRKIIQVALAAVLLILTIWELRKQLVTQDLLIGILLLSSLLYFRFVSHAGYASITTGFPIICISYSFGLLLRYSRLNEMLFNLFSIFLVIPFLYAFLILKFSPEGLFYQISRNGVGYLLVFFISFQLLTYVKQQKRYIPMIPVFGVLISSFYSQSRTGFAMAICLLLLVLLYNVSKRISLVQSQQGWKSKILWLWVVVGILFLIGIVNIIWEMLMHSRFNILGFYSSGRIQLYRQYFSDLDLRTFLMGHRPDPENVTKWHNTYVTMLSYFGAISLVFFLAVIVGFFRLLKQSWMLAGLMLIWIVYSLPESVSPFRYGDFLIIPLLMLAFPPHHFNKPIFPFLVRERDVSI
;
A
#
# COMPACT_ATOMS: atom_id res chain seq x y z
N MET A 1 14.79 11.87 31.47
CA MET A 1 13.49 11.15 31.36
C MET A 1 12.50 11.95 30.53
N GLU A 2 12.34 13.24 30.80
CA GLU A 2 11.50 14.19 30.07
C GLU A 2 11.75 14.23 28.54
N LEU A 3 13.00 14.33 28.09
CA LEU A 3 13.35 14.35 26.65
C LEU A 3 12.93 13.08 25.90
N ALA A 4 12.99 11.91 26.55
CA ALA A 4 12.58 10.64 25.95
C ALA A 4 11.06 10.54 25.84
N GLU A 5 10.34 11.12 26.80
CA GLU A 5 8.88 11.18 26.81
C GLU A 5 8.36 12.18 25.77
N THR A 6 8.98 13.35 25.63
CA THR A 6 8.66 14.33 24.57
C THR A 6 8.84 13.71 23.18
N LYS A 7 9.95 12.97 22.98
CA LYS A 7 10.22 12.26 21.72
C LYS A 7 9.16 11.21 21.40
N ARG A 8 8.77 10.42 22.42
CA ARG A 8 7.70 9.42 22.28
C ARG A 8 6.37 10.05 21.90
N ASN A 9 6.02 11.17 22.53
CA ASN A 9 4.76 11.87 22.29
C ASN A 9 4.70 12.48 20.88
N LEU A 10 5.82 13.02 20.38
CA LEU A 10 5.89 13.58 19.03
C LEU A 10 5.76 12.50 17.94
N ILE A 11 6.42 11.35 18.10
CA ILE A 11 6.27 10.21 17.17
C ILE A 11 4.82 9.70 17.15
N TRP A 12 4.18 9.63 18.31
CA TRP A 12 2.77 9.28 18.41
C TRP A 12 1.87 10.28 17.67
N LEU A 13 2.11 11.58 17.85
CA LEU A 13 1.37 12.63 17.15
C LEU A 13 1.54 12.52 15.63
N ILE A 14 2.77 12.31 15.15
CA ILE A 14 3.05 12.11 13.71
C ILE A 14 2.26 10.92 13.16
N GLN A 15 2.24 9.79 13.88
CA GLN A 15 1.49 8.60 13.46
C GLN A 15 -0.02 8.83 13.48
N LEU A 16 -0.53 9.59 14.45
CA LEU A 16 -1.94 9.97 14.52
C LEU A 16 -2.34 10.87 13.35
N VAL A 17 -1.52 11.88 13.01
CA VAL A 17 -1.75 12.76 11.85
C VAL A 17 -1.69 11.96 10.54
N LEU A 18 -0.74 11.03 10.41
CA LEU A 18 -0.66 10.14 9.26
C LEU A 18 -1.96 9.33 9.10
N ILE A 19 -2.42 8.68 10.17
CA ILE A 19 -3.65 7.88 10.16
C ILE A 19 -4.87 8.75 9.85
N ALA A 20 -4.95 9.95 10.44
CA ALA A 20 -6.02 10.89 10.15
C ALA A 20 -6.04 11.28 8.67
N LEU A 21 -4.87 11.57 8.06
CA LEU A 21 -4.77 11.86 6.64
C LEU A 21 -5.22 10.68 5.78
N LEU A 22 -4.72 9.47 6.04
CA LEU A 22 -5.13 8.26 5.32
C LEU A 22 -6.65 8.02 5.45
N SER A 23 -7.22 8.18 6.64
CA SER A 23 -8.67 8.12 6.87
C SER A 23 -9.41 9.17 6.05
N THR A 24 -8.97 10.43 6.04
CA THR A 24 -9.66 11.47 5.26
C THR A 24 -9.68 11.17 3.77
N TYR A 25 -8.65 10.53 3.21
CA TYR A 25 -8.68 10.08 1.81
C TYR A 25 -9.80 9.09 1.55
N ILE A 26 -10.00 8.12 2.43
CA ILE A 26 -11.07 7.12 2.33
C ILE A 26 -12.43 7.78 2.53
N TYR A 27 -12.61 8.47 3.64
CA TYR A 27 -13.87 9.12 4.02
C TYR A 27 -14.27 10.23 3.06
N SER A 28 -13.34 10.89 2.37
CA SER A 28 -13.65 11.87 1.33
C SER A 28 -14.34 11.28 0.09
N SER A 29 -14.35 9.95 -0.03
CA SER A 29 -15.13 9.22 -1.04
C SER A 29 -16.59 9.02 -0.61
N PHE A 30 -16.90 9.20 0.68
CA PHE A 30 -18.23 9.04 1.27
C PHE A 30 -18.87 10.38 1.63
N PHE A 31 -18.05 11.36 2.00
CA PHE A 31 -18.50 12.67 2.47
C PHE A 31 -17.86 13.79 1.66
N VAL A 32 -18.67 14.76 1.25
CA VAL A 32 -18.19 15.99 0.61
C VAL A 32 -17.71 16.94 1.70
N LEU A 33 -16.39 17.04 1.86
CA LEU A 33 -15.78 17.97 2.80
C LEU A 33 -15.35 19.25 2.07
N PRO A 34 -15.79 20.45 2.51
CA PRO A 34 -15.33 21.71 1.94
C PRO A 34 -13.81 21.87 2.16
N TYR A 35 -13.13 22.51 1.21
CA TYR A 35 -11.67 22.78 1.25
C TYR A 35 -10.74 21.57 1.40
N ARG A 36 -11.24 20.34 1.21
CA ARG A 36 -10.47 19.09 1.44
C ARG A 36 -9.07 19.07 0.81
N LYS A 37 -8.94 19.57 -0.43
CA LYS A 37 -7.68 19.53 -1.17
C LYS A 37 -6.61 20.39 -0.50
N ILE A 38 -7.00 21.58 -0.02
CA ILE A 38 -6.09 22.52 0.64
C ILE A 38 -5.66 21.95 1.99
N ILE A 39 -6.63 21.44 2.77
CA ILE A 39 -6.37 20.82 4.08
C ILE A 39 -5.44 19.61 3.94
N GLN A 40 -5.69 18.72 2.97
CA GLN A 40 -4.85 17.54 2.72
C GLN A 40 -3.42 17.91 2.32
N VAL A 41 -3.24 18.91 1.45
CA VAL A 41 -1.91 19.41 1.07
C VAL A 41 -1.17 19.98 2.27
N ALA A 42 -1.81 20.87 3.04
CA ALA A 42 -1.20 21.50 4.20
C ALA A 42 -0.80 20.46 5.25
N LEU A 43 -1.72 19.56 5.62
CA LEU A 43 -1.44 18.53 6.62
C LEU A 43 -0.39 17.53 6.15
N ALA A 44 -0.38 17.13 4.87
CA ALA A 44 0.65 16.23 4.35
C ALA A 44 2.04 16.88 4.34
N ALA A 45 2.13 18.18 4.03
CA ALA A 45 3.38 18.94 4.13
C ALA A 45 3.87 19.02 5.58
N VAL A 46 2.98 19.36 6.52
CA VAL A 46 3.29 19.41 7.95
C VAL A 46 3.75 18.04 8.45
N LEU A 47 3.03 16.96 8.10
CA LEU A 47 3.42 15.59 8.44
C LEU A 47 4.84 15.28 7.98
N LEU A 48 5.18 15.64 6.74
CA LEU A 48 6.52 15.40 6.19
C LEU A 48 7.59 16.20 6.93
N ILE A 49 7.35 17.48 7.16
CA ILE A 49 8.27 18.36 7.89
C ILE A 49 8.52 17.80 9.29
N LEU A 50 7.47 17.42 10.02
CA LEU A 50 7.58 16.83 11.35
C LEU A 50 8.33 15.49 11.33
N THR A 51 8.06 14.64 10.32
CA THR A 51 8.72 13.34 10.18
C THR A 51 10.22 13.50 9.91
N ILE A 52 10.60 14.37 8.96
CA ILE A 52 12.01 14.66 8.67
C ILE A 52 12.68 15.28 9.90
N TRP A 53 12.03 16.25 10.55
CA TRP A 53 12.57 16.91 11.73
C TRP A 53 12.87 15.89 12.83
N GLU A 54 11.92 15.01 13.14
CA GLU A 54 12.06 14.02 14.20
C GLU A 54 13.15 12.97 13.87
N LEU A 55 13.20 12.53 12.61
CA LEU A 55 14.14 11.49 12.17
C LEU A 55 15.50 12.03 11.68
N ARG A 56 15.71 13.36 11.66
CA ARG A 56 16.87 14.03 11.02
C ARG A 56 18.24 13.43 11.34
N LYS A 57 18.44 12.95 12.58
CA LYS A 57 19.72 12.38 13.03
C LYS A 57 19.99 10.97 12.49
N GLN A 58 18.98 10.30 11.97
CA GLN A 58 19.04 8.92 11.49
C GLN A 58 19.00 8.82 9.96
N LEU A 59 18.64 9.91 9.27
CA LEU A 59 18.51 9.92 7.82
C LEU A 59 19.86 9.76 7.11
N VAL A 60 19.88 8.89 6.11
CA VAL A 60 21.05 8.62 5.26
C VAL A 60 20.84 9.16 3.85
N THR A 61 21.92 9.37 3.09
CA THR A 61 21.86 9.98 1.74
C THR A 61 20.87 9.28 0.79
N GLN A 62 20.70 7.97 0.91
CA GLN A 62 19.70 7.23 0.14
C GLN A 62 18.27 7.73 0.39
N ASP A 63 17.93 8.06 1.64
CA ASP A 63 16.59 8.54 1.98
C ASP A 63 16.30 9.84 1.22
N LEU A 64 17.26 10.77 1.24
CA LEU A 64 17.19 12.02 0.51
C LEU A 64 17.08 11.80 -1.01
N LEU A 65 17.88 10.91 -1.58
CA LEU A 65 17.84 10.59 -3.01
C LEU A 65 16.46 10.06 -3.43
N ILE A 66 15.83 9.24 -2.58
CA ILE A 66 14.48 8.75 -2.82
C ILE A 66 13.48 9.91 -2.76
N GLY A 67 13.57 10.77 -1.75
CA GLY A 67 12.73 11.98 -1.66
C GLY A 67 12.85 12.88 -2.89
N ILE A 68 14.08 13.12 -3.36
CA ILE A 68 14.38 13.91 -4.56
C ILE A 68 13.78 13.23 -5.80
N LEU A 69 13.96 11.92 -5.96
CA LEU A 69 13.42 11.17 -7.09
C LEU A 69 11.89 11.24 -7.14
N LEU A 70 11.21 11.16 -6.00
CA LEU A 70 9.75 11.28 -5.94
C LEU A 70 9.30 12.69 -6.34
N LEU A 71 9.97 13.72 -5.82
CA LEU A 71 9.66 15.11 -6.14
C LEU A 71 9.96 15.43 -7.62
N SER A 72 11.10 14.98 -8.13
CA SER A 72 11.48 15.17 -9.54
C SER A 72 10.48 14.50 -10.48
N SER A 73 9.89 13.37 -10.06
CA SER A 73 8.88 12.67 -10.84
C SER A 73 7.55 13.42 -10.88
N LEU A 74 7.15 14.04 -9.76
CA LEU A 74 5.99 14.92 -9.73
C LEU A 74 6.20 16.15 -10.64
N LEU A 75 7.38 16.76 -10.56
CA LEU A 75 7.74 17.92 -11.37
C LEU A 75 7.83 17.56 -12.86
N TYR A 76 8.45 16.44 -13.19
CA TYR A 76 8.52 15.91 -14.56
C TYR A 76 7.12 15.70 -15.14
N PHE A 77 6.22 15.09 -14.36
CA PHE A 77 4.85 14.92 -14.79
C PHE A 77 4.15 16.27 -15.02
N ARG A 78 4.33 17.24 -14.12
CA ARG A 78 3.70 18.57 -14.24
C ARG A 78 4.24 19.42 -15.38
N PHE A 79 5.54 19.37 -15.66
CA PHE A 79 6.20 20.34 -16.54
C PHE A 79 6.66 19.76 -17.88
N VAL A 80 6.96 18.45 -17.94
CA VAL A 80 7.50 17.82 -19.15
C VAL A 80 6.44 16.98 -19.85
N SER A 81 5.94 15.95 -19.15
CA SER A 81 5.02 15.00 -19.74
C SER A 81 3.63 15.61 -19.96
N HIS A 82 3.14 16.42 -19.01
CA HIS A 82 1.76 16.90 -18.97
C HIS A 82 1.65 18.34 -18.43
N ALA A 83 2.33 19.27 -19.10
CA ALA A 83 2.20 20.71 -18.86
C ALA A 83 0.72 21.10 -18.69
N GLY A 84 0.34 21.53 -17.49
CA GLY A 84 -1.02 22.03 -17.20
C GLY A 84 -2.04 21.01 -16.66
N TYR A 85 -1.91 19.71 -16.93
CA TYR A 85 -2.93 18.71 -16.55
C TYR A 85 -2.70 18.04 -15.19
N ALA A 86 -1.46 17.95 -14.74
CA ALA A 86 -1.12 17.38 -13.45
C ALA A 86 -1.52 18.32 -12.31
N SER A 87 -2.48 17.94 -11.46
CA SER A 87 -2.76 18.75 -10.27
C SER A 87 -1.73 18.47 -9.18
N ILE A 88 -0.88 19.46 -8.88
CA ILE A 88 0.05 19.38 -7.74
C ILE A 88 -0.73 19.07 -6.45
N THR A 89 -1.95 19.61 -6.32
CA THR A 89 -2.80 19.39 -5.14
C THR A 89 -3.31 17.96 -4.96
N THR A 90 -3.18 17.09 -5.97
CA THR A 90 -3.52 15.67 -5.83
C THR A 90 -2.30 14.79 -5.63
N GLY A 91 -1.21 15.02 -6.37
CA GLY A 91 -0.02 14.16 -6.32
C GLY A 91 0.91 14.44 -5.14
N PHE A 92 1.09 15.72 -4.78
CA PHE A 92 2.02 16.13 -3.72
C PHE A 92 1.69 15.54 -2.34
N PRO A 93 0.44 15.60 -1.85
CA PRO A 93 0.13 15.07 -0.52
C PRO A 93 0.41 13.57 -0.40
N ILE A 94 0.14 12.81 -1.47
CA ILE A 94 0.37 11.37 -1.51
C ILE A 94 1.86 11.09 -1.36
N ILE A 95 2.72 11.78 -2.11
CA ILE A 95 4.18 11.62 -2.00
C ILE A 95 4.65 11.93 -0.57
N CYS A 96 4.18 13.01 0.02
CA CYS A 96 4.54 13.39 1.39
C CYS A 96 4.12 12.32 2.41
N ILE A 97 2.88 11.83 2.33
CA ILE A 97 2.36 10.75 3.20
C ILE A 97 3.19 9.48 3.03
N SER A 98 3.46 9.09 1.78
CA SER A 98 4.21 7.88 1.45
C SER A 98 5.62 7.89 1.97
N TYR A 99 6.32 8.98 1.72
CA TYR A 99 7.70 9.16 2.12
C TYR A 99 7.80 9.23 3.64
N SER A 100 6.89 9.95 4.30
CA SER A 100 6.80 9.99 5.77
C SER A 100 6.55 8.60 6.36
N PHE A 101 5.61 7.85 5.80
CA PHE A 101 5.31 6.50 6.25
C PHE A 101 6.50 5.55 6.06
N GLY A 102 7.19 5.62 4.91
CA GLY A 102 8.42 4.85 4.64
C GLY A 102 9.53 5.16 5.66
N LEU A 103 9.76 6.43 5.98
CA LEU A 103 10.75 6.84 6.98
C LEU A 103 10.38 6.34 8.38
N LEU A 104 9.10 6.46 8.79
CA LEU A 104 8.62 5.94 10.07
C LEU A 104 8.74 4.41 10.14
N LEU A 105 8.44 3.72 9.05
CA LEU A 105 8.62 2.27 8.95
C LEU A 105 10.07 1.84 8.98
N ARG A 106 11.02 2.66 8.51
CA ARG A 106 12.45 2.34 8.62
C ARG A 106 12.96 2.58 10.03
N TYR A 107 12.74 3.78 10.53
CA TYR A 107 13.45 4.32 11.68
C TYR A 107 12.68 4.32 13.00
N SER A 108 11.37 4.10 12.96
CA SER A 108 10.50 4.13 14.14
C SER A 108 9.74 2.82 14.33
N ARG A 109 9.11 2.69 15.50
CA ARG A 109 8.14 1.65 15.80
C ARG A 109 6.75 2.24 15.62
N LEU A 110 5.97 1.64 14.72
CA LEU A 110 4.56 2.02 14.56
C LEU A 110 3.75 1.54 15.76
N ASN A 111 2.81 2.37 16.17
CA ASN A 111 1.94 2.13 17.29
C ASN A 111 0.83 1.15 16.90
N GLU A 112 0.81 0.01 17.57
CA GLU A 112 -0.13 -1.06 17.26
C GLU A 112 -1.59 -0.64 17.50
N MET A 113 -1.87 0.03 18.61
CA MET A 113 -3.23 0.44 18.96
C MET A 113 -3.79 1.39 17.91
N LEU A 114 -3.02 2.40 17.49
CA LEU A 114 -3.44 3.35 16.47
C LEU A 114 -3.74 2.65 15.14
N PHE A 115 -2.85 1.77 14.66
CA PHE A 115 -3.04 1.07 13.39
C PHE A 115 -4.16 0.02 13.44
N ASN A 116 -4.41 -0.61 14.60
CA ASN A 116 -5.53 -1.53 14.78
C ASN A 116 -6.86 -0.79 14.76
N LEU A 117 -6.97 0.31 15.50
CA LEU A 117 -8.14 1.17 15.49
C LEU A 117 -8.40 1.68 14.07
N PHE A 118 -7.37 2.21 13.41
CA PHE A 118 -7.46 2.63 12.01
C PHE A 118 -8.03 1.54 11.11
N SER A 119 -7.51 0.31 11.20
CA SER A 119 -7.93 -0.79 10.32
C SER A 119 -9.38 -1.22 10.56
N ILE A 120 -9.87 -1.12 11.80
CA ILE A 120 -11.28 -1.36 12.12
C ILE A 120 -12.13 -0.21 11.55
N PHE A 121 -11.78 1.04 11.86
CA PHE A 121 -12.51 2.23 11.39
C PHE A 121 -12.58 2.30 9.87
N LEU A 122 -11.53 1.83 9.20
CA LEU A 122 -11.42 1.84 7.75
C LEU A 122 -12.45 0.95 7.05
N VAL A 123 -12.86 -0.16 7.66
CA VAL A 123 -13.83 -1.10 7.09
C VAL A 123 -15.28 -0.65 7.32
N ILE A 124 -15.54 0.10 8.40
CA ILE A 124 -16.88 0.58 8.79
C ILE A 124 -17.64 1.30 7.67
N PRO A 125 -17.09 2.32 7.00
CA PRO A 125 -17.86 3.07 6.01
C PRO A 125 -18.28 2.18 4.83
N PHE A 126 -17.45 1.21 4.44
CA PHE A 126 -17.79 0.22 3.42
C PHE A 126 -18.92 -0.71 3.89
N LEU A 127 -18.80 -1.28 5.09
CA LEU A 127 -19.87 -2.13 5.65
C LEU A 127 -21.19 -1.38 5.79
N TYR A 128 -21.16 -0.13 6.24
CA TYR A 128 -22.34 0.73 6.31
C TYR A 128 -22.99 0.91 4.92
N ALA A 129 -22.19 1.21 3.89
CA ALA A 129 -22.68 1.36 2.53
C ALA A 129 -23.29 0.07 1.96
N PHE A 130 -22.72 -1.10 2.27
CA PHE A 130 -23.24 -2.38 1.78
C PHE A 130 -24.48 -2.87 2.55
N LEU A 131 -24.46 -2.78 3.88
CA LEU A 131 -25.48 -3.38 4.74
C LEU A 131 -26.71 -2.49 4.95
N ILE A 132 -26.51 -1.17 5.04
CA ILE A 132 -27.57 -0.22 5.39
C ILE A 132 -28.06 0.51 4.15
N LEU A 133 -27.14 1.12 3.39
CA LEU A 133 -27.53 1.93 2.23
C LEU A 133 -27.98 1.12 1.02
N LYS A 134 -27.81 -0.22 1.03
CA LYS A 134 -28.20 -1.17 -0.01
C LYS A 134 -28.03 -0.58 -1.42
N PHE A 135 -26.78 -0.49 -1.85
CA PHE A 135 -26.32 -0.05 -3.17
C PHE A 135 -27.42 0.21 -4.23
N SER A 136 -27.70 1.49 -4.48
CA SER A 136 -28.33 1.91 -5.73
C SER A 136 -27.26 1.91 -6.85
N PRO A 137 -27.53 1.31 -8.04
CA PRO A 137 -26.67 1.40 -9.22
C PRO A 137 -26.36 2.84 -9.68
N GLU A 138 -27.13 3.82 -9.19
CA GLU A 138 -27.06 5.24 -9.59
C GLU A 138 -26.34 6.11 -8.55
N GLY A 139 -25.99 5.55 -7.38
CA GLY A 139 -25.35 6.30 -6.29
C GLY A 139 -23.90 6.71 -6.57
N LEU A 140 -23.45 7.81 -5.96
CA LEU A 140 -22.05 8.30 -5.98
C LEU A 140 -21.03 7.21 -5.61
N PHE A 141 -21.43 6.21 -4.83
CA PHE A 141 -20.60 5.06 -4.48
C PHE A 141 -20.24 4.19 -5.69
N TYR A 142 -21.15 4.05 -6.65
CA TYR A 142 -20.90 3.33 -7.89
C TYR A 142 -19.92 4.09 -8.82
N GLN A 143 -19.72 5.40 -8.58
CA GLN A 143 -18.68 6.19 -9.25
C GLN A 143 -17.28 5.90 -8.69
N ILE A 144 -17.15 5.41 -7.45
CA ILE A 144 -15.96 4.68 -7.02
C ILE A 144 -16.00 3.39 -7.83
N SER A 145 -15.10 3.25 -8.80
CA SER A 145 -15.06 2.06 -9.66
C SER A 145 -15.24 0.80 -8.81
N ARG A 146 -16.04 -0.17 -9.27
CA ARG A 146 -16.34 -1.42 -8.55
C ARG A 146 -15.11 -2.08 -7.93
N ASN A 147 -13.94 -1.87 -8.54
CA ASN A 147 -12.67 -2.42 -8.09
C ASN A 147 -11.84 -1.52 -7.14
N GLY A 148 -12.18 -0.24 -7.02
CA GLY A 148 -11.50 0.74 -6.16
C GLY A 148 -11.69 0.47 -4.67
N VAL A 149 -12.82 -0.11 -4.28
CA VAL A 149 -13.11 -0.50 -2.89
C VAL A 149 -12.12 -1.56 -2.41
N GLY A 150 -12.05 -2.69 -3.12
CA GLY A 150 -11.13 -3.78 -2.80
C GLY A 150 -9.67 -3.32 -2.84
N TYR A 151 -9.33 -2.40 -3.74
CA TYR A 151 -7.99 -1.86 -3.88
C TYR A 151 -7.55 -1.10 -2.63
N LEU A 152 -8.35 -0.11 -2.22
CA LEU A 152 -8.07 0.70 -1.03
C LEU A 152 -7.93 -0.23 0.19
N LEU A 153 -8.90 -1.13 0.39
CA LEU A 153 -8.93 -2.04 1.51
C LEU A 153 -7.72 -2.98 1.56
N VAL A 154 -7.36 -3.62 0.43
CA VAL A 154 -6.18 -4.50 0.33
C VAL A 154 -4.91 -3.71 0.65
N PHE A 155 -4.79 -2.50 0.11
CA PHE A 155 -3.61 -1.66 0.30
C PHE A 155 -3.42 -1.24 1.75
N PHE A 156 -4.48 -0.75 2.39
CA PHE A 156 -4.45 -0.29 3.77
C PHE A 156 -4.22 -1.43 4.78
N ILE A 157 -4.89 -2.58 4.61
CA ILE A 157 -4.64 -3.72 5.49
C ILE A 157 -3.22 -4.25 5.28
N SER A 158 -2.69 -4.24 4.06
CA SER A 158 -1.30 -4.63 3.82
C SER A 158 -0.30 -3.75 4.59
N PHE A 159 -0.57 -2.46 4.78
CA PHE A 159 0.26 -1.59 5.64
C PHE A 159 0.24 -1.98 7.11
N GLN A 160 -0.92 -2.38 7.63
CA GLN A 160 -1.01 -2.91 8.98
C GLN A 160 -0.19 -4.21 9.10
N LEU A 161 -0.27 -5.09 8.11
CA LEU A 161 0.49 -6.35 8.07
C LEU A 161 2.01 -6.12 8.08
N LEU A 162 2.53 -5.10 7.39
CA LEU A 162 3.94 -4.72 7.47
C LEU A 162 4.39 -4.47 8.91
N THR A 163 3.55 -3.81 9.72
CA THR A 163 3.84 -3.53 11.13
C THR A 163 3.96 -4.81 11.94
N TYR A 164 3.00 -5.74 11.78
CA TYR A 164 3.03 -7.02 12.50
C TYR A 164 4.24 -7.87 12.15
N VAL A 165 4.63 -7.89 10.87
CA VAL A 165 5.81 -8.61 10.41
C VAL A 165 7.09 -7.99 10.96
N LYS A 166 7.20 -6.65 10.93
CA LYS A 166 8.38 -5.93 11.49
C LYS A 166 8.53 -6.18 12.99
N GLN A 167 7.42 -6.25 13.73
CA GLN A 167 7.41 -6.54 15.16
C GLN A 167 7.55 -8.04 15.50
N GLN A 168 7.73 -8.90 14.49
CA GLN A 168 7.86 -10.35 14.64
C GLN A 168 6.74 -11.00 15.45
N LYS A 169 5.50 -10.51 15.28
CA LYS A 169 4.37 -10.95 16.10
C LYS A 169 4.06 -12.43 15.85
N ARG A 170 3.66 -13.10 16.93
CA ARG A 170 3.33 -14.52 16.97
C ARG A 170 2.15 -14.88 16.07
N TYR A 171 1.17 -13.98 15.98
CA TYR A 171 -0.02 -14.13 15.16
C TYR A 171 -0.42 -12.79 14.59
N ILE A 172 -1.11 -12.84 13.45
CA ILE A 172 -1.73 -11.71 12.79
C ILE A 172 -3.26 -11.91 12.88
N PRO A 173 -4.02 -10.91 13.32
CA PRO A 173 -5.48 -11.02 13.39
C PRO A 173 -6.09 -11.17 11.99
N MET A 174 -6.97 -12.16 11.83
CA MET A 174 -7.62 -12.47 10.55
C MET A 174 -8.86 -11.60 10.25
N ILE A 175 -9.47 -11.00 11.28
CA ILE A 175 -10.74 -10.26 11.17
C ILE A 175 -10.68 -9.14 10.11
N PRO A 176 -9.66 -8.26 10.07
CA PRO A 176 -9.58 -7.22 9.05
C PRO A 176 -9.47 -7.79 7.64
N VAL A 177 -8.78 -8.93 7.48
CA VAL A 177 -8.59 -9.61 6.18
C VAL A 177 -9.91 -10.21 5.68
N PHE A 178 -10.71 -10.79 6.58
CA PHE A 178 -12.08 -11.21 6.25
C PHE A 178 -12.97 -10.02 5.87
N GLY A 179 -12.84 -8.89 6.57
CA GLY A 179 -13.53 -7.65 6.22
C GLY A 179 -13.22 -7.21 4.78
N VAL A 180 -11.95 -7.23 4.38
CA VAL A 180 -11.51 -6.93 3.00
C VAL A 180 -12.13 -7.90 2.00
N LEU A 181 -12.14 -9.20 2.28
CA LEU A 181 -12.71 -10.23 1.41
C LEU A 181 -14.21 -10.00 1.20
N ILE A 182 -14.96 -9.81 2.29
CA ILE A 182 -16.40 -9.60 2.28
C ILE A 182 -16.75 -8.31 1.53
N SER A 183 -16.09 -7.19 1.86
CA SER A 183 -16.31 -5.92 1.16
C SER A 183 -15.94 -6.00 -0.32
N SER A 184 -14.88 -6.73 -0.68
CA SER A 184 -14.47 -6.92 -2.08
C SER A 184 -15.49 -7.75 -2.86
N PHE A 185 -16.06 -8.79 -2.25
CA PHE A 185 -17.14 -9.58 -2.83
C PHE A 185 -18.41 -8.75 -3.06
N TYR A 186 -18.88 -8.04 -2.03
CA TYR A 186 -20.08 -7.19 -2.14
C TYR A 186 -19.89 -6.01 -3.11
N SER A 187 -18.67 -5.48 -3.23
CA SER A 187 -18.34 -4.45 -4.24
C SER A 187 -18.36 -4.98 -5.69
N GLN A 188 -18.48 -6.30 -5.87
CA GLN A 188 -18.35 -6.97 -7.16
C GLN A 188 -17.00 -6.69 -7.87
N SER A 189 -15.95 -6.48 -7.07
CA SER A 189 -14.59 -6.25 -7.53
C SER A 189 -13.98 -7.55 -8.02
N ARG A 190 -13.54 -7.63 -9.28
CA ARG A 190 -12.92 -8.85 -9.83
C ARG A 190 -11.51 -9.02 -9.32
N THR A 191 -10.67 -8.03 -9.57
CA THR A 191 -9.28 -8.00 -9.11
C THR A 191 -9.20 -7.92 -7.60
N GLY A 192 -10.03 -7.09 -6.98
CA GLY A 192 -10.00 -6.92 -5.52
C GLY A 192 -10.43 -8.17 -4.77
N PHE A 193 -11.41 -8.92 -5.27
CA PHE A 193 -11.78 -10.18 -4.68
C PHE A 193 -10.65 -11.22 -4.81
N ALA A 194 -10.04 -11.36 -5.99
CA ALA A 194 -8.89 -12.25 -6.18
C ALA A 194 -7.71 -11.89 -5.26
N MET A 195 -7.39 -10.60 -5.15
CA MET A 195 -6.29 -10.12 -4.28
C MET A 195 -6.61 -10.25 -2.80
N ALA A 196 -7.88 -10.10 -2.40
CA ALA A 196 -8.32 -10.37 -1.03
C ALA A 196 -8.18 -11.87 -0.67
N ILE A 197 -8.47 -12.78 -1.61
CA ILE A 197 -8.19 -14.22 -1.43
C ILE A 197 -6.69 -14.46 -1.28
N CYS A 198 -5.85 -13.89 -2.14
CA CYS A 198 -4.40 -14.00 -2.02
C CYS A 198 -3.90 -13.47 -0.68
N LEU A 199 -4.42 -12.32 -0.22
CA LEU A 199 -4.08 -11.74 1.08
C LEU A 199 -4.48 -12.66 2.24
N LEU A 200 -5.69 -13.24 2.19
CA LEU A 200 -6.17 -14.20 3.17
C LEU A 200 -5.26 -15.43 3.24
N LEU A 201 -4.94 -16.02 2.09
CA LEU A 201 -4.03 -17.18 2.01
C LEU A 201 -2.65 -16.85 2.57
N LEU A 202 -2.11 -15.68 2.22
CA LEU A 202 -0.80 -15.23 2.70
C LEU A 202 -0.77 -15.11 4.24
N VAL A 203 -1.79 -14.50 4.85
CA VAL A 203 -1.88 -14.36 6.32
C VAL A 203 -2.15 -15.71 7.00
N LEU A 204 -2.97 -16.58 6.40
CA LEU A 204 -3.18 -17.95 6.88
C LEU A 204 -1.86 -18.73 6.91
N LEU A 205 -1.11 -18.73 5.81
CA LEU A 205 0.20 -19.38 5.73
C LEU A 205 1.16 -18.82 6.78
N TYR A 206 1.12 -17.51 7.05
CA TYR A 206 1.99 -16.89 8.06
C TYR A 206 1.66 -17.40 9.46
N ASN A 207 0.37 -17.36 9.81
CA ASN A 207 -0.12 -17.83 11.10
C ASN A 207 0.16 -19.33 11.32
N VAL A 208 -0.04 -20.15 10.29
CA VAL A 208 0.25 -21.59 10.31
C VAL A 208 1.75 -21.84 10.46
N SER A 209 2.60 -21.19 9.65
CA SER A 209 4.06 -21.31 9.73
C SER A 209 4.60 -20.98 11.12
N LYS A 210 4.15 -19.85 11.70
CA LYS A 210 4.54 -19.47 13.06
C LYS A 210 4.05 -20.45 14.11
N ARG A 211 2.83 -20.98 13.95
CA ARG A 211 2.28 -21.98 14.88
C ARG A 211 3.07 -23.30 14.83
N ILE A 212 3.43 -23.78 13.63
CA ILE A 212 4.23 -25.00 13.46
C ILE A 212 5.59 -24.83 14.14
N SER A 213 6.29 -23.71 13.90
CA SER A 213 7.59 -23.42 14.52
C SER A 213 7.52 -23.42 16.06
N LEU A 214 6.45 -22.89 16.64
CA LEU A 214 6.26 -22.89 18.10
C LEU A 214 5.96 -24.28 18.67
N VAL A 215 5.18 -25.09 17.96
CA VAL A 215 4.89 -26.47 18.38
C VAL A 215 6.17 -27.31 18.34
N GLN A 216 7.02 -27.13 17.33
CA GLN A 216 8.34 -27.78 17.25
C GLN A 216 9.26 -27.38 18.40
N SER A 217 9.20 -26.12 18.85
CA SER A 217 10.00 -25.61 19.97
C SER A 217 9.48 -26.06 21.35
N GLN A 218 8.21 -26.41 21.48
CA GLN A 218 7.61 -26.88 22.72
C GLN A 218 7.48 -28.40 22.71
N GLN A 219 8.60 -29.10 22.96
CA GLN A 219 8.63 -30.53 23.24
C GLN A 219 7.83 -30.82 24.52
N GLY A 220 6.52 -31.11 24.40
CA GLY A 220 5.71 -31.49 25.55
C GLY A 220 4.19 -31.35 25.43
N TRP A 221 3.65 -31.07 24.23
CA TRP A 221 2.19 -31.05 24.08
C TRP A 221 1.60 -32.47 24.11
N LYS A 222 0.76 -32.75 25.11
CA LYS A 222 0.04 -34.03 25.26
C LYS A 222 -0.70 -34.37 23.95
N SER A 223 -0.34 -35.50 23.32
CA SER A 223 -0.71 -35.83 21.92
C SER A 223 -2.22 -35.78 21.64
N LYS A 224 -3.07 -36.09 22.62
CA LYS A 224 -4.54 -36.08 22.46
C LYS A 224 -5.12 -34.68 22.24
N ILE A 225 -4.60 -33.66 22.93
CA ILE A 225 -5.07 -32.27 22.77
C ILE A 225 -4.60 -31.71 21.43
N LEU A 226 -3.39 -32.09 20.99
CA LEU A 226 -2.87 -31.75 19.67
C LEU A 226 -3.79 -32.26 18.55
N TRP A 227 -4.20 -33.53 18.62
CA TRP A 227 -5.10 -34.14 17.63
C TRP A 227 -6.46 -33.43 17.56
N LEU A 228 -7.05 -33.05 18.70
CA LEU A 228 -8.29 -32.28 18.71
C LEU A 228 -8.13 -30.93 17.99
N TRP A 229 -7.04 -30.19 18.27
CA TRP A 229 -6.77 -28.92 17.59
C TRP A 229 -6.48 -29.07 16.10
N VAL A 230 -5.84 -30.18 15.69
CA VAL A 230 -5.63 -30.52 14.28
C VAL A 230 -6.97 -30.77 13.59
N VAL A 231 -7.85 -31.58 14.19
CA VAL A 231 -9.19 -31.86 13.63
C VAL A 231 -10.02 -30.59 13.55
N VAL A 232 -10.08 -29.79 14.62
CA VAL A 232 -10.77 -28.48 14.61
C VAL A 232 -10.18 -27.55 13.56
N GLY A 233 -8.85 -27.52 13.41
CA GLY A 233 -8.16 -26.74 12.39
C GLY A 233 -8.50 -27.17 10.97
N ILE A 234 -8.59 -28.48 10.71
CA ILE A 234 -9.00 -29.03 9.40
C ILE A 234 -10.45 -28.68 9.11
N LEU A 235 -11.37 -28.87 10.07
CA LEU A 235 -12.78 -28.51 9.91
C LEU A 235 -12.96 -27.02 9.63
N PHE A 236 -12.21 -26.17 10.35
CA PHE A 236 -12.19 -24.73 10.11
C PHE A 236 -11.66 -24.39 8.71
N LEU A 237 -10.61 -25.06 8.25
CA LEU A 237 -10.05 -24.87 6.91
C LEU A 237 -11.02 -25.31 5.81
N ILE A 238 -11.71 -26.45 5.99
CA ILE A 238 -12.78 -26.90 5.09
C ILE A 238 -13.91 -25.86 5.05
N GLY A 239 -14.33 -25.33 6.20
CA GLY A 239 -15.33 -24.26 6.27
C GLY A 239 -14.92 -23.01 5.49
N ILE A 240 -13.68 -22.54 5.67
CA ILE A 240 -13.14 -21.42 4.90
C ILE A 240 -13.13 -21.71 3.41
N VAL A 241 -12.66 -22.90 3.00
CA VAL A 241 -12.60 -23.30 1.59
C VAL A 241 -14.01 -23.31 0.98
N ASN A 242 -14.99 -23.87 1.68
CA ASN A 242 -16.39 -23.89 1.22
C ASN A 242 -16.97 -22.47 1.08
N ILE A 243 -16.71 -21.58 2.04
CA ILE A 243 -17.16 -20.19 1.96
C ILE A 243 -16.51 -19.47 0.77
N ILE A 244 -15.20 -19.61 0.60
CA ILE A 244 -14.48 -18.99 -0.54
C ILE A 244 -14.98 -19.56 -1.86
N TRP A 245 -15.21 -20.87 -1.92
CA TRP A 245 -15.74 -21.56 -3.09
C TRP A 245 -17.12 -21.01 -3.47
N GLU A 246 -18.03 -20.91 -2.50
CA GLU A 246 -19.37 -20.38 -2.70
C GLU A 246 -19.33 -18.92 -3.18
N MET A 247 -18.49 -18.10 -2.55
CA MET A 247 -18.26 -16.72 -2.97
C MET A 247 -17.64 -16.66 -4.38
N LEU A 248 -16.73 -17.57 -4.74
CA LEU A 248 -16.16 -17.62 -6.09
C LEU A 248 -17.23 -17.94 -7.13
N MET A 249 -18.06 -18.96 -6.90
CA MET A 249 -19.12 -19.36 -7.82
C MET A 249 -20.09 -18.22 -8.11
N HIS A 250 -20.41 -17.41 -7.10
CA HIS A 250 -21.31 -16.26 -7.21
C HIS A 250 -20.60 -14.93 -7.53
N SER A 251 -19.28 -14.94 -7.72
CA SER A 251 -18.52 -13.73 -8.01
C SER A 251 -18.56 -13.37 -9.50
N ARG A 252 -18.50 -12.07 -9.81
CA ARG A 252 -18.23 -11.60 -11.18
C ARG A 252 -16.87 -12.05 -11.72
N PHE A 253 -15.96 -12.45 -10.84
CA PHE A 253 -14.67 -13.00 -11.25
C PHE A 253 -14.85 -14.32 -11.99
N ASN A 254 -15.71 -15.22 -11.49
CA ASN A 254 -16.02 -16.48 -12.17
C ASN A 254 -16.77 -16.26 -13.50
N ILE A 255 -17.74 -15.34 -13.51
CA ILE A 255 -18.60 -15.09 -14.68
C ILE A 255 -17.84 -14.42 -15.84
N LEU A 256 -16.94 -13.46 -15.55
CA LEU A 256 -16.31 -12.62 -16.57
C LEU A 256 -14.77 -12.77 -16.65
N GLY A 257 -14.16 -13.46 -15.69
CA GLY A 257 -12.71 -13.59 -15.57
C GLY A 257 -11.98 -12.24 -15.53
N PHE A 258 -10.69 -12.28 -15.89
CA PHE A 258 -9.86 -11.08 -16.13
C PHE A 258 -10.08 -10.46 -17.52
N TYR A 259 -11.01 -11.00 -18.34
CA TYR A 259 -11.16 -10.59 -19.72
C TYR A 259 -11.73 -9.16 -19.84
N SER A 260 -11.14 -8.38 -20.76
CA SER A 260 -11.60 -7.04 -21.13
C SER A 260 -11.25 -6.76 -22.59
N SER A 261 -12.21 -7.04 -23.48
CA SER A 261 -12.07 -6.89 -24.94
C SER A 261 -11.65 -5.48 -25.38
N GLY A 262 -12.11 -4.43 -24.68
CA GLY A 262 -11.73 -3.04 -24.99
C GLY A 262 -10.30 -2.65 -24.60
N ARG A 263 -9.64 -3.37 -23.67
CA ARG A 263 -8.30 -2.98 -23.16
C ARG A 263 -7.17 -3.37 -24.11
N ILE A 264 -7.30 -4.49 -24.81
CA ILE A 264 -6.31 -4.95 -25.79
C ILE A 264 -6.21 -3.96 -26.96
N GLN A 265 -7.35 -3.42 -27.39
CA GLN A 265 -7.40 -2.40 -28.45
C GLN A 265 -6.68 -1.10 -28.02
N LEU A 266 -6.87 -0.66 -26.77
CA LEU A 266 -6.17 0.51 -26.23
C LEU A 266 -4.65 0.32 -26.16
N TYR A 267 -4.18 -0.88 -25.78
CA TYR A 267 -2.74 -1.17 -25.79
C TYR A 267 -2.18 -1.25 -27.20
N ARG A 268 -2.90 -1.86 -28.13
CA ARG A 268 -2.49 -1.89 -29.55
C ARG A 268 -2.36 -0.49 -30.12
N GLN A 269 -3.32 0.38 -29.81
CA GLN A 269 -3.28 1.79 -30.21
C GLN A 269 -2.08 2.52 -29.59
N TYR A 270 -1.79 2.32 -28.31
CA TYR A 270 -0.57 2.89 -27.72
C TYR A 270 0.71 2.46 -28.42
N PHE A 271 0.83 1.17 -28.73
CA PHE A 271 2.01 0.62 -29.38
C PHE A 271 2.11 1.05 -30.85
N SER A 272 1.01 1.37 -31.51
CA SER A 272 1.04 1.96 -32.85
C SER A 272 1.46 3.43 -32.84
N ASP A 273 1.18 4.15 -31.75
CA ASP A 273 1.46 5.60 -31.62
C ASP A 273 2.85 5.87 -31.00
N LEU A 274 3.67 4.84 -30.85
CA LEU A 274 4.97 4.87 -30.20
C LEU A 274 6.10 5.18 -31.22
N ASP A 275 6.57 6.42 -31.20
CA ASP A 275 7.80 6.90 -31.83
C ASP A 275 8.95 6.95 -30.82
N LEU A 276 10.20 7.08 -31.30
CA LEU A 276 11.38 7.19 -30.41
C LEU A 276 11.25 8.35 -29.39
N ARG A 277 10.69 9.48 -29.82
CA ARG A 277 10.45 10.64 -28.95
C ARG A 277 9.44 10.33 -27.86
N THR A 278 8.32 9.71 -28.21
CA THR A 278 7.24 9.37 -27.27
C THR A 278 7.65 8.22 -26.34
N PHE A 279 8.49 7.30 -26.82
CA PHE A 279 9.12 6.28 -25.99
C PHE A 279 10.08 6.89 -24.95
N LEU A 280 10.92 7.85 -25.34
CA LEU A 280 11.89 8.45 -24.43
C LEU A 280 11.25 9.39 -23.41
N MET A 281 10.33 10.25 -23.85
CA MET A 281 9.75 11.32 -23.03
C MET A 281 8.40 10.96 -22.40
N GLY A 282 7.74 9.90 -22.88
CA GLY A 282 6.34 9.60 -22.61
C GLY A 282 5.39 10.26 -23.61
N HIS A 283 4.21 9.67 -23.79
CA HIS A 283 3.10 10.17 -24.56
C HIS A 283 1.76 9.84 -23.91
N ARG A 284 0.87 10.83 -23.81
CA ARG A 284 -0.51 10.62 -23.39
C ARG A 284 -1.40 10.31 -24.60
N PRO A 285 -2.18 9.22 -24.56
CA PRO A 285 -3.30 9.06 -25.48
C PRO A 285 -4.36 10.15 -25.25
N ASP A 286 -5.22 10.35 -26.24
CA ASP A 286 -6.29 11.36 -26.19
C ASP A 286 -7.13 11.35 -24.90
N PRO A 287 -7.53 12.51 -24.35
CA PRO A 287 -8.27 12.63 -23.08
C PRO A 287 -9.52 11.75 -22.98
N GLU A 288 -10.21 11.54 -24.10
CA GLU A 288 -11.42 10.70 -24.21
C GLU A 288 -11.14 9.19 -24.01
N ASN A 289 -9.89 8.77 -24.22
CA ASN A 289 -9.44 7.39 -24.03
C ASN A 289 -8.70 7.18 -22.69
N VAL A 290 -8.24 8.24 -22.03
CA VAL A 290 -7.44 8.18 -20.80
C VAL A 290 -8.18 7.55 -19.61
N THR A 291 -9.50 7.70 -19.53
CA THR A 291 -10.31 7.07 -18.46
C THR A 291 -10.45 5.56 -18.61
N LYS A 292 -10.08 5.00 -19.77
CA LYS A 292 -10.16 3.56 -20.08
C LYS A 292 -8.85 2.82 -19.87
N TRP A 293 -7.75 3.54 -19.60
CA TRP A 293 -6.45 2.96 -19.32
C TRP A 293 -6.41 2.55 -17.86
N HIS A 294 -6.46 1.24 -17.62
CA HIS A 294 -6.54 0.64 -16.29
C HIS A 294 -5.27 -0.11 -15.88
N ASN A 295 -4.15 0.01 -16.60
CA ASN A 295 -2.91 -0.67 -16.23
C ASN A 295 -1.86 0.33 -15.78
N THR A 296 -1.41 0.17 -14.54
CA THR A 296 -0.46 1.07 -13.88
C THR A 296 0.85 1.16 -14.63
N TYR A 297 1.36 0.04 -15.12
CA TYR A 297 2.69 -0.05 -15.74
C TYR A 297 2.69 0.54 -17.13
N VAL A 298 1.65 0.24 -17.92
CA VAL A 298 1.47 0.84 -19.24
C VAL A 298 1.21 2.34 -19.10
N THR A 299 0.48 2.74 -18.07
CA THR A 299 0.33 4.15 -17.68
C THR A 299 1.69 4.75 -17.28
N MET A 300 2.49 4.13 -16.40
CA MET A 300 3.82 4.64 -16.08
C MET A 300 4.71 4.80 -17.31
N LEU A 301 4.69 3.84 -18.23
CA LEU A 301 5.42 3.91 -19.50
C LEU A 301 4.92 5.05 -20.38
N SER A 302 3.60 5.21 -20.53
CA SER A 302 3.04 6.27 -21.35
C SER A 302 3.30 7.65 -20.74
N TYR A 303 3.31 7.77 -19.41
CA TYR A 303 3.51 9.05 -18.75
C TYR A 303 4.97 9.43 -18.54
N PHE A 304 5.87 8.47 -18.32
CA PHE A 304 7.28 8.73 -17.99
C PHE A 304 8.28 8.25 -19.05
N GLY A 305 7.82 7.54 -20.09
CA GLY A 305 8.70 7.01 -21.13
C GLY A 305 9.81 6.14 -20.54
N ALA A 306 11.04 6.31 -21.04
CA ALA A 306 12.21 5.57 -20.59
C ALA A 306 12.54 5.79 -19.10
N ILE A 307 12.13 6.92 -18.49
CA ILE A 307 12.34 7.17 -17.05
C ILE A 307 11.56 6.15 -16.20
N SER A 308 10.46 5.58 -16.73
CA SER A 308 9.69 4.55 -16.04
C SER A 308 10.53 3.30 -15.71
N LEU A 309 11.59 3.02 -16.48
CA LEU A 309 12.49 1.88 -16.28
C LEU A 309 13.18 1.93 -14.90
N VAL A 310 13.52 3.13 -14.42
CA VAL A 310 14.14 3.30 -13.09
C VAL A 310 13.21 2.77 -12.00
N PHE A 311 11.91 3.01 -12.14
CA PHE A 311 10.92 2.53 -11.19
C PHE A 311 10.70 1.03 -11.28
N PHE A 312 10.65 0.46 -12.50
CA PHE A 312 10.53 -0.99 -12.66
C PHE A 312 11.74 -1.72 -12.10
N LEU A 313 12.95 -1.20 -12.32
CA LEU A 313 14.17 -1.73 -11.71
C LEU A 313 14.11 -1.61 -10.17
N ALA A 314 13.63 -0.49 -9.64
CA ALA A 314 13.45 -0.33 -8.19
C ALA A 314 12.45 -1.35 -7.61
N VAL A 315 11.36 -1.65 -8.31
CA VAL A 315 10.39 -2.69 -7.93
C VAL A 315 11.07 -4.06 -7.93
N ILE A 316 11.78 -4.43 -8.99
CA ILE A 316 12.45 -5.73 -9.09
C ILE A 316 13.49 -5.89 -7.97
N VAL A 317 14.35 -4.88 -7.77
CA VAL A 317 15.37 -4.89 -6.71
C VAL A 317 14.73 -4.94 -5.32
N GLY A 318 13.66 -4.17 -5.09
CA GLY A 318 12.88 -4.18 -3.86
C GLY A 318 12.30 -5.55 -3.55
N PHE A 319 11.73 -6.22 -4.57
CA PHE A 319 11.18 -7.57 -4.45
C PHE A 319 12.24 -8.59 -4.04
N PHE A 320 13.40 -8.61 -4.72
CA PHE A 320 14.46 -9.54 -4.37
C PHE A 320 15.04 -9.29 -2.98
N ARG A 321 15.15 -8.03 -2.53
CA ARG A 321 15.57 -7.71 -1.17
C ARG A 321 14.55 -8.18 -0.14
N LEU A 322 13.26 -7.94 -0.42
CA LEU A 322 12.16 -8.39 0.43
C LEU A 322 12.10 -9.89 0.57
N LEU A 323 12.29 -10.61 -0.53
CA LEU A 323 12.30 -12.06 -0.56
C LEU A 323 13.40 -12.64 0.35
N LYS A 324 14.58 -12.02 0.37
CA LYS A 324 15.69 -12.44 1.26
C LYS A 324 15.39 -12.21 2.75
N GLN A 325 14.56 -11.23 3.09
CA GLN A 325 14.27 -10.90 4.48
C GLN A 325 13.04 -11.62 5.04
N SER A 326 11.96 -11.66 4.27
CA SER A 326 10.71 -12.29 4.69
C SER A 326 9.83 -12.59 3.48
N TRP A 327 9.50 -13.87 3.31
CA TRP A 327 8.55 -14.34 2.30
C TRP A 327 7.18 -13.65 2.43
N MET A 328 6.77 -13.27 3.66
CA MET A 328 5.52 -12.55 3.91
C MET A 328 5.56 -11.14 3.30
N LEU A 329 6.66 -10.42 3.49
CA LEU A 329 6.82 -9.08 2.92
C LEU A 329 6.90 -9.14 1.38
N ALA A 330 7.59 -10.14 0.83
CA ALA A 330 7.62 -10.38 -0.61
C ALA A 330 6.22 -10.73 -1.17
N GLY A 331 5.44 -11.54 -0.44
CA GLY A 331 4.07 -11.87 -0.81
C GLY A 331 3.14 -10.65 -0.83
N LEU A 332 3.25 -9.76 0.18
CA LEU A 332 2.51 -8.49 0.20
C LEU A 332 2.87 -7.61 -1.00
N MET A 333 4.15 -7.51 -1.33
CA MET A 333 4.61 -6.78 -2.50
C MET A 333 4.09 -7.39 -3.80
N LEU A 334 4.08 -8.72 -3.92
CA LEU A 334 3.56 -9.40 -5.10
C LEU A 334 2.06 -9.12 -5.29
N ILE A 335 1.27 -9.16 -4.21
CA ILE A 335 -0.15 -8.79 -4.24
C ILE A 335 -0.31 -7.37 -4.78
N TRP A 336 0.50 -6.41 -4.31
CA TRP A 336 0.45 -5.03 -4.80
C TRP A 336 0.82 -4.93 -6.28
N ILE A 337 1.92 -5.58 -6.70
CA ILE A 337 2.38 -5.57 -8.09
C ILE A 337 1.29 -6.11 -9.03
N VAL A 338 0.68 -7.24 -8.66
CA VAL A 338 -0.33 -7.89 -9.49
C VAL A 338 -1.64 -7.13 -9.45
N TYR A 339 -2.03 -6.52 -8.33
CA TYR A 339 -3.22 -5.65 -8.27
C TYR A 339 -3.09 -4.47 -9.24
N SER A 340 -1.91 -3.85 -9.32
CA SER A 340 -1.64 -2.70 -10.18
C SER A 340 -1.70 -3.01 -11.70
N LEU A 341 -1.68 -4.30 -12.12
CA LEU A 341 -1.75 -4.70 -13.54
C LEU A 341 -3.13 -4.45 -14.18
N PRO A 342 -4.25 -4.99 -13.64
CA PRO A 342 -5.58 -4.80 -14.22
C PRO A 342 -6.31 -3.54 -13.75
N GLU A 343 -5.75 -2.81 -12.77
CA GLU A 343 -6.38 -1.66 -12.12
C GLU A 343 -5.43 -0.47 -11.93
N SER A 344 -5.65 0.62 -12.67
CA SER A 344 -5.32 2.00 -12.28
C SER A 344 -6.02 3.02 -13.18
N VAL A 345 -6.97 3.77 -12.64
CA VAL A 345 -7.42 5.01 -13.29
C VAL A 345 -6.39 6.09 -13.02
N SER A 346 -5.66 6.49 -14.08
CA SER A 346 -4.72 7.61 -14.13
C SER A 346 -3.52 7.47 -13.17
N PRO A 347 -2.31 7.87 -13.59
CA PRO A 347 -1.18 7.81 -12.68
C PRO A 347 -1.50 8.77 -11.53
N PHE A 348 -0.88 8.62 -10.38
CA PHE A 348 -1.05 9.53 -9.23
C PHE A 348 -2.29 9.36 -8.37
N ARG A 349 -3.15 8.35 -8.55
CA ARG A 349 -4.30 8.21 -7.63
C ARG A 349 -3.91 7.66 -6.26
N TYR A 350 -3.53 6.41 -5.98
CA TYR A 350 -3.33 6.04 -4.55
C TYR A 350 -2.34 4.90 -4.18
N GLY A 351 -1.62 4.25 -5.10
CA GLY A 351 -0.73 3.13 -4.72
C GLY A 351 0.69 3.22 -5.21
N ASP A 352 0.92 3.71 -6.41
CA ASP A 352 2.21 3.45 -7.08
C ASP A 352 3.34 4.29 -6.48
N PHE A 353 3.07 5.55 -6.10
CA PHE A 353 3.98 6.40 -5.32
C PHE A 353 3.93 6.15 -3.81
N LEU A 354 3.00 5.34 -3.30
CA LEU A 354 3.02 4.86 -1.90
C LEU A 354 3.96 3.65 -1.79
N ILE A 355 3.89 2.75 -2.78
CA ILE A 355 4.68 1.52 -2.88
C ILE A 355 6.15 1.83 -3.13
N ILE A 356 6.49 2.73 -4.05
CA ILE A 356 7.90 3.00 -4.42
C ILE A 356 8.76 3.51 -3.25
N PRO A 357 8.37 4.54 -2.47
CA PRO A 357 9.13 4.96 -1.29
C PRO A 357 9.15 3.88 -0.21
N LEU A 358 8.04 3.18 0.01
CA LEU A 358 8.00 2.05 0.94
C LEU A 358 9.01 0.96 0.55
N LEU A 359 9.12 0.62 -0.73
CA LEU A 359 10.04 -0.39 -1.22
C LEU A 359 11.50 0.07 -1.24
N MET A 360 11.74 1.34 -1.55
CA MET A 360 13.09 1.90 -1.62
C MET A 360 13.64 2.31 -0.24
N LEU A 361 12.77 2.61 0.73
CA LEU A 361 13.12 3.05 2.09
C LEU A 361 12.92 1.96 3.16
N ALA A 362 12.21 0.86 2.91
CA ALA A 362 11.97 -0.11 3.97
C ALA A 362 13.23 -0.84 4.46
N PHE A 363 14.37 -0.76 3.74
CA PHE A 363 15.57 -1.54 4.05
C PHE A 363 16.86 -0.72 4.09
N PRO A 364 17.71 -0.93 5.11
CA PRO A 364 18.98 -0.24 5.22
C PRO A 364 19.91 -0.62 4.06
N PRO A 365 20.67 0.34 3.49
CA PRO A 365 21.62 0.01 2.45
C PRO A 365 22.81 -0.75 3.03
N HIS A 366 23.35 -1.63 2.21
CA HIS A 366 24.64 -2.27 2.50
C HIS A 366 25.83 -1.31 2.27
N HIS A 367 25.66 -0.23 1.48
CA HIS A 367 26.79 0.59 0.98
C HIS A 367 26.65 2.13 1.02
N PHE A 368 25.46 2.70 1.30
CA PHE A 368 25.22 4.16 1.32
C PHE A 368 24.76 4.68 2.71
N ASN A 369 25.45 4.25 3.77
CA ASN A 369 25.12 4.61 5.18
C ASN A 369 25.77 5.91 5.67
N LYS A 370 26.15 6.85 4.79
CA LYS A 370 26.68 8.12 5.26
C LYS A 370 25.52 8.96 5.83
N PRO A 371 25.58 9.39 7.11
CA PRO A 371 24.57 10.26 7.68
C PRO A 371 24.58 11.60 6.93
N ILE A 372 23.39 12.12 6.62
CA ILE A 372 23.25 13.40 5.89
C ILE A 372 23.78 14.57 6.72
N PHE A 373 23.58 14.48 8.03
CA PHE A 373 24.09 15.45 8.98
C PHE A 373 25.20 14.78 9.81
N PRO A 374 26.47 14.84 9.37
CA PRO A 374 27.59 14.44 10.20
C PRO A 374 27.73 15.46 11.33
N PHE A 375 26.95 15.32 12.38
CA PHE A 375 27.26 16.02 13.61
C PHE A 375 28.48 15.35 14.20
N LEU A 376 29.57 16.13 14.28
CA LEU A 376 30.73 15.87 15.13
C LEU A 376 30.22 15.50 16.52
N VAL A 377 30.09 14.21 16.80
CA VAL A 377 30.25 13.72 18.16
C VAL A 377 31.72 13.98 18.44
N ARG A 378 32.03 15.16 18.97
CA ARG A 378 33.25 15.34 19.73
C ARG A 378 33.05 14.41 20.91
N GLU A 379 33.55 13.18 20.81
CA GLU A 379 33.83 12.36 21.98
C GLU A 379 34.60 13.29 22.90
N ARG A 380 33.94 13.76 23.97
CA ARG A 380 34.71 14.14 25.13
C ARG A 380 35.26 12.82 25.61
N ASP A 381 36.51 12.58 25.28
CA ASP A 381 37.40 11.81 26.13
C ASP A 381 37.19 12.31 27.55
N VAL A 382 36.32 11.64 28.28
CA VAL A 382 36.38 11.64 29.74
C VAL A 382 37.17 10.40 30.08
N SER A 383 38.48 10.52 29.84
CA SER A 383 39.46 9.81 30.64
C SER A 383 39.33 10.34 32.07
N ILE A 384 38.67 9.56 32.93
CA ILE A 384 39.05 9.14 34.30
C ILE A 384 37.81 8.49 34.92
#